data_AF-A0A8D9EYA1-F1
#
_entry.id   AF-A0A8D9EYA1-F1
#
_cell.length_a   1.000
_cell.length_b   1.000
_cell.length_c   1.000
_cell.angle_alpha   90.00
_cell.angle_beta   90.00
_cell.angle_gamma   90.00
#
_symmetry.space_group_name_H-M   'P 1'
#
loop_
_entity.id
_entity.type
_entity.pdbx_description
1 polymer ?
#
loop_
_entity_poly.entity_id
_entity_poly.type
_entity_poly.pdbx_seq_one_letter_code
_entity_poly.pdbx_strand_id
1 'polypeptide(L)'
;MDESTDVAGLSILLVFARYRHTNTIHEGLLLCKSLELHTTGEEIFELIDKYFKCHNIPWEKCADVCTDGAAAMVGKMKGVTSRIIEVNPNCTRSHCILHRHALATKKLSPDFKSVLDVAVQCVNFIKARPLQTRLFQNFCQEMGSDHHNLLLHTEIRWLSRGKVLDRLFELREEVKLFLEEQKKPKLSEWFHDEDWLLKLAYLTDMFTKLNETNLSLQGKNITIFQARDKIKALIKKLDFWIQCVEEDDFSCFPRLNQFLVENDVSATLHQDKIKEHLKSLKSELTKYFPNFTEDSEDAWIRDPFTVEKKPKSLRAIDYELLLEIKCSSDLQTRFNSMKIADFWISIEEEYGTMTKKAMRVLLPFSTTYLCETGFSAYTRTKDVFRNKLNAAPDIRIQLSDITPDLTAVMKGT
;
A
#
# COMPACT_ATOMS: atom_id res chain seq x y z
N MET A 1 1.21 -8.91 -9.77
CA MET A 1 0.13 -9.93 -9.84
C MET A 1 -0.27 -10.27 -8.43
N ASP A 2 -1.52 -10.65 -8.24
CA ASP A 2 -2.06 -10.99 -6.93
C ASP A 2 -3.26 -11.92 -7.08
N GLU A 3 -3.57 -12.66 -6.02
CA GLU A 3 -4.69 -13.62 -5.96
C GLU A 3 -5.59 -13.28 -4.77
N SER A 4 -6.90 -13.40 -4.98
CA SER A 4 -7.87 -13.21 -3.91
C SER A 4 -9.09 -14.09 -4.13
N THR A 5 -9.63 -14.62 -3.03
CA THR A 5 -10.86 -15.41 -3.04
C THR A 5 -12.08 -14.49 -3.00
N ASP A 6 -13.03 -14.72 -3.92
CA ASP A 6 -14.27 -13.96 -3.97
C ASP A 6 -15.34 -14.48 -2.98
N VAL A 7 -16.50 -13.81 -2.96
CA VAL A 7 -17.63 -14.13 -2.08
C VAL A 7 -18.24 -15.52 -2.34
N ALA A 8 -17.97 -16.15 -3.48
CA ALA A 8 -18.43 -17.49 -3.83
C ALA A 8 -17.37 -18.57 -3.52
N GLY A 9 -16.22 -18.18 -2.94
CA GLY A 9 -15.11 -19.09 -2.67
C GLY A 9 -14.22 -19.36 -3.89
N LEU A 10 -14.39 -18.62 -4.98
CA LEU A 10 -13.58 -18.79 -6.19
C LEU A 10 -12.32 -17.93 -6.08
N SER A 11 -11.16 -18.55 -6.26
CA SER A 11 -9.88 -17.85 -6.32
C SER A 11 -9.69 -17.15 -7.65
N ILE A 12 -9.47 -15.84 -7.62
CA ILE A 12 -9.30 -14.99 -8.80
C ILE A 12 -7.88 -14.47 -8.84
N LEU A 13 -7.18 -14.76 -9.94
CA LEU A 13 -5.88 -14.20 -10.27
C LEU A 13 -6.04 -12.94 -11.11
N LEU A 14 -5.44 -11.85 -10.65
CA LEU A 14 -5.27 -10.61 -11.42
C LEU A 14 -3.79 -10.40 -11.76
N VAL A 15 -3.52 -10.20 -13.05
CA VAL A 15 -2.19 -9.82 -13.53
C VAL A 15 -2.32 -8.49 -14.28
N PHE A 16 -1.55 -7.51 -13.85
CA PHE A 16 -1.34 -6.26 -14.56
C PHE A 16 0.04 -6.27 -15.20
N ALA A 17 0.13 -5.72 -16.40
CA ALA A 17 1.39 -5.49 -17.09
C ALA A 17 1.73 -4.01 -17.06
N ARG A 18 3.00 -3.71 -16.81
CA ARG A 18 3.61 -2.39 -17.01
C ARG A 18 4.62 -2.55 -18.14
N TYR A 19 4.43 -1.82 -19.22
CA TYR A 19 5.21 -1.97 -20.45
C TYR A 19 5.41 -0.61 -21.10
N ARG A 20 6.46 -0.51 -21.91
CA ARG A 20 6.67 0.66 -22.75
C ARG A 20 5.79 0.57 -23.99
N HIS A 21 5.10 1.65 -24.30
CA HIS A 21 4.46 1.85 -25.60
C HIS A 21 4.81 3.24 -26.10
N THR A 22 5.44 3.33 -27.28
CA THR A 22 6.03 4.57 -27.81
C THR A 22 7.05 5.18 -26.83
N ASN A 23 6.82 6.42 -26.39
CA ASN A 23 7.71 7.20 -25.53
C ASN A 23 7.27 7.23 -24.07
N THR A 24 6.29 6.42 -23.67
CA THR A 24 5.76 6.42 -22.29
C THR A 24 5.57 5.01 -21.75
N ILE A 25 5.48 4.91 -20.42
CA ILE A 25 5.12 3.68 -19.72
C ILE A 25 3.59 3.61 -19.60
N HIS A 26 3.04 2.45 -19.96
CA HIS A 26 1.63 2.14 -19.79
C HIS A 26 1.45 1.01 -18.77
N GLU A 27 0.34 1.09 -18.03
CA GLU A 27 -0.11 0.07 -17.08
C GLU A 27 -1.49 -0.41 -17.50
N GLY A 28 -1.72 -1.72 -17.50
CA GLY A 28 -3.02 -2.26 -17.89
C GLY A 28 -3.25 -3.68 -17.40
N LEU A 29 -4.52 -4.07 -17.32
CA LEU A 29 -4.91 -5.44 -16.98
C LEU A 29 -4.47 -6.39 -18.09
N LEU A 30 -3.55 -7.29 -17.76
CA LEU A 30 -3.12 -8.35 -18.66
C LEU A 30 -4.17 -9.47 -18.69
N LEU A 31 -4.49 -10.03 -17.52
CA LEU A 31 -5.52 -11.06 -17.40
C LEU A 31 -6.25 -11.00 -16.06
N CYS A 32 -7.51 -11.44 -16.09
CA CYS A 32 -8.34 -11.76 -14.95
C CYS A 32 -8.91 -13.16 -15.18
N LYS A 33 -8.51 -14.12 -14.35
CA LYS A 33 -8.89 -15.54 -14.50
C LYS A 33 -9.11 -16.18 -13.15
N SER A 34 -10.06 -17.11 -13.08
CA SER A 34 -10.25 -17.96 -11.92
C SER A 34 -9.26 -19.12 -11.92
N LEU A 35 -8.83 -19.52 -10.74
CA LEU A 35 -8.11 -20.77 -10.48
C LEU A 35 -9.15 -21.83 -10.09
N GLU A 36 -9.23 -22.92 -10.85
CA GLU A 36 -10.32 -23.90 -10.72
C GLU A 36 -10.11 -24.91 -9.59
N LEU A 37 -8.86 -25.25 -9.27
CA LEU A 37 -8.53 -26.33 -8.35
C LEU A 37 -7.76 -25.83 -7.12
N HIS A 38 -6.53 -25.36 -7.31
CA HIS A 38 -5.65 -24.95 -6.23
C HIS A 38 -5.02 -23.58 -6.49
N THR A 39 -4.53 -22.95 -5.42
CA THR A 39 -3.81 -21.66 -5.49
C THR A 39 -2.30 -21.87 -5.40
N THR A 40 -1.80 -22.98 -5.94
CA THR A 40 -0.36 -23.29 -5.91
C THR A 40 0.40 -22.44 -6.92
N GLY A 41 1.71 -22.25 -6.67
CA GLY A 41 2.56 -21.52 -7.60
C GLY A 41 2.71 -22.20 -8.97
N GLU A 42 2.45 -23.50 -9.05
CA GLU A 42 2.42 -24.28 -10.30
C GLU A 42 1.23 -23.90 -11.17
N GLU A 43 0.02 -24.00 -10.62
CA GLU A 43 -1.21 -23.72 -11.37
C GLU A 43 -1.28 -22.26 -11.81
N ILE A 44 -0.85 -21.33 -10.96
CA ILE A 44 -0.76 -19.91 -11.31
C ILE A 44 0.24 -19.72 -12.46
N PHE A 45 1.42 -20.36 -12.40
CA PHE A 45 2.41 -20.27 -13.46
C PHE A 45 1.89 -20.85 -14.78
N GLU A 46 1.31 -22.05 -14.77
CA GLU A 46 0.77 -22.70 -15.98
C GLU A 46 -0.34 -21.87 -16.63
N LEU A 47 -1.19 -21.23 -15.83
CA LEU A 47 -2.23 -20.32 -16.32
C LEU A 47 -1.61 -19.12 -17.05
N ILE A 48 -0.59 -18.49 -16.45
CA ILE A 48 0.11 -17.34 -17.06
C ILE A 48 0.87 -17.79 -18.30
N ASP A 49 1.58 -18.92 -18.25
CA ASP A 49 2.36 -19.46 -19.36
C ASP A 49 1.46 -19.82 -20.55
N LYS A 50 0.31 -20.46 -20.30
CA LYS A 50 -0.71 -20.70 -21.32
C LYS A 50 -1.19 -19.38 -21.93
N TYR A 51 -1.44 -18.34 -21.12
CA TYR A 51 -1.82 -17.02 -21.63
C TYR A 51 -0.72 -16.43 -22.52
N PHE A 52 0.54 -16.48 -22.10
CA PHE A 52 1.69 -15.97 -22.85
C PHE A 52 1.85 -16.69 -24.18
N LYS A 53 1.76 -18.03 -24.19
CA LYS A 53 1.79 -18.86 -25.40
C LYS A 53 0.65 -18.53 -26.36
N CYS A 54 -0.60 -18.43 -25.86
CA CYS A 54 -1.76 -18.09 -26.69
C CYS A 54 -1.67 -16.71 -27.34
N HIS A 55 -0.97 -15.76 -26.72
CA HIS A 55 -0.83 -14.38 -27.22
C HIS A 55 0.55 -14.09 -27.82
N ASN A 56 1.39 -15.11 -28.02
CA ASN A 56 2.75 -14.98 -28.54
C ASN A 56 3.60 -13.96 -27.77
N ILE A 57 3.48 -13.95 -26.44
CA ILE A 57 4.28 -13.11 -25.54
C ILE A 57 5.51 -13.91 -25.08
N PRO A 58 6.71 -13.60 -25.57
CA PRO A 58 7.93 -14.29 -25.15
C PRO A 58 8.29 -13.94 -23.70
N TRP A 59 8.65 -14.94 -22.90
CA TRP A 59 9.04 -14.76 -21.51
C TRP A 59 10.29 -13.89 -21.34
N GLU A 60 11.17 -13.87 -22.33
CA GLU A 60 12.40 -13.08 -22.40
C GLU A 60 12.12 -11.56 -22.34
N LYS A 61 10.90 -11.14 -22.69
CA LYS A 61 10.46 -9.73 -22.56
C LYS A 61 9.95 -9.39 -21.16
N CYS A 62 9.73 -10.37 -20.29
CA CYS A 62 9.36 -10.14 -18.90
C CYS A 62 10.59 -9.72 -18.10
N ALA A 63 10.67 -8.44 -17.73
CA ALA A 63 11.81 -7.90 -17.00
C ALA A 63 11.73 -8.14 -15.48
N ASP A 64 10.53 -8.08 -14.91
CA ASP A 64 10.30 -8.22 -13.48
C ASP A 64 8.90 -8.75 -13.19
N VAL A 65 8.76 -9.46 -12.06
CA VAL A 65 7.47 -9.83 -11.49
C VAL A 65 7.32 -9.36 -10.05
N CYS A 66 6.30 -8.53 -9.82
CA CYS A 66 5.93 -8.00 -8.51
C CYS A 66 4.75 -8.75 -7.90
N THR A 67 4.88 -9.20 -6.65
CA THR A 67 3.86 -9.96 -5.89
C THR A 67 3.74 -9.47 -4.45
N ASP A 68 2.70 -9.92 -3.75
CA ASP A 68 2.46 -9.62 -2.33
C ASP A 68 3.40 -10.37 -1.37
N GLY A 69 4.17 -11.35 -1.85
CA GLY A 69 5.08 -12.14 -1.03
C GLY A 69 4.45 -13.37 -0.37
N ALA A 70 3.23 -13.77 -0.75
CA ALA A 70 2.63 -15.02 -0.28
C ALA A 70 3.49 -16.24 -0.66
N ALA A 71 3.45 -17.30 0.15
CA ALA A 71 4.29 -18.48 -0.05
C ALA A 71 4.08 -19.13 -1.44
N ALA A 72 2.85 -19.13 -1.96
CA ALA A 72 2.54 -19.59 -3.31
C ALA A 72 3.19 -18.73 -4.41
N MET A 73 3.43 -17.43 -4.15
CA MET A 73 4.05 -16.49 -5.09
C MET A 73 5.59 -16.54 -5.04
N VAL A 74 6.18 -16.52 -3.84
CA VAL A 74 7.64 -16.34 -3.63
C VAL A 74 8.38 -17.58 -3.11
N GLY A 75 7.67 -18.68 -2.88
CA GLY A 75 8.25 -19.92 -2.35
C GLY A 75 9.45 -20.39 -3.18
N LYS A 76 10.60 -20.63 -2.51
CA LYS A 76 11.89 -20.89 -3.17
C LYS A 76 11.84 -22.03 -4.19
N MET A 77 11.12 -23.11 -3.90
CA MET A 77 11.04 -24.31 -4.73
C MET A 77 9.74 -24.41 -5.56
N LYS A 78 8.64 -23.86 -5.05
CA LYS A 78 7.29 -24.08 -5.60
C LYS A 78 6.54 -22.80 -5.93
N GLY A 79 7.16 -21.64 -5.74
CA GLY A 79 6.53 -20.34 -5.95
C GLY A 79 6.46 -19.97 -7.43
N VAL A 80 5.45 -19.19 -7.81
CA VAL A 80 5.28 -18.67 -9.18
C VAL A 80 6.54 -17.95 -9.66
N THR A 81 7.10 -17.07 -8.82
CA THR A 81 8.30 -16.28 -9.20
C THR A 81 9.53 -17.16 -9.43
N SER A 82 9.70 -18.25 -8.68
CA SER A 82 10.79 -19.20 -8.92
C SER A 82 10.64 -19.88 -10.28
N ARG A 83 9.44 -20.33 -10.63
CA ARG A 83 9.16 -20.96 -11.93
C ARG A 83 9.33 -19.99 -13.11
N ILE A 84 8.96 -18.72 -12.93
CA ILE A 84 9.21 -17.68 -13.93
C ILE A 84 10.72 -17.48 -14.15
N ILE A 85 11.52 -17.48 -13.08
CA ILE A 85 12.98 -17.34 -13.17
C ILE A 85 13.62 -18.56 -13.87
N GLU A 86 13.06 -19.77 -13.70
CA GLU A 86 13.52 -20.96 -14.42
C GLU A 86 13.35 -20.81 -15.93
N VAL A 87 12.26 -20.21 -16.39
CA VAL A 87 12.00 -20.00 -17.83
C VAL A 87 12.69 -18.75 -18.37
N ASN A 88 12.84 -17.70 -17.56
CA ASN A 88 13.60 -16.50 -17.89
C ASN A 88 14.54 -16.11 -16.73
N PRO A 89 15.81 -16.56 -16.78
CA PRO A 89 16.80 -16.23 -15.75
C PRO A 89 17.13 -14.74 -15.62
N ASN A 90 16.79 -13.92 -16.62
CA ASN A 90 17.02 -12.47 -16.58
C ASN A 90 15.87 -11.71 -15.89
N CYS A 91 14.74 -12.36 -15.58
CA CYS A 91 13.62 -11.74 -14.89
C CYS A 91 13.97 -11.51 -13.42
N THR A 92 13.74 -10.30 -12.92
CA THR A 92 13.84 -10.01 -11.49
C THR A 92 12.51 -10.29 -10.78
N ARG A 93 12.55 -10.31 -9.44
CA ARG A 93 11.35 -10.43 -8.60
C ARG A 93 11.31 -9.28 -7.62
N SER A 94 10.16 -8.64 -7.54
CA SER A 94 9.89 -7.52 -6.64
C SER A 94 8.83 -7.91 -5.62
N HIS A 95 8.99 -7.42 -4.39
CA HIS A 95 8.00 -7.59 -3.33
C HIS A 95 7.29 -6.28 -3.10
N CYS A 96 5.96 -6.31 -3.20
CA CYS A 96 5.10 -5.15 -3.06
C CYS A 96 5.42 -4.33 -1.81
N ILE A 97 5.71 -3.04 -2.01
CA ILE A 97 6.04 -2.12 -0.91
C ILE A 97 4.86 -1.91 0.03
N LEU A 98 3.62 -1.85 -0.48
CA LEU A 98 2.41 -1.73 0.37
C LEU A 98 2.27 -2.91 1.32
N HIS A 99 2.43 -4.14 0.82
CA HIS A 99 2.38 -5.35 1.63
C HIS A 99 3.54 -5.39 2.65
N ARG A 100 4.78 -5.10 2.23
CA ARG A 100 5.94 -5.00 3.15
C ARG A 100 5.72 -3.96 4.25
N HIS A 101 5.18 -2.80 3.89
CA HIS A 101 4.84 -1.75 4.85
C HIS A 101 3.80 -2.26 5.85
N ALA A 102 2.72 -2.89 5.39
CA ALA A 102 1.70 -3.46 6.26
C ALA A 102 2.27 -4.53 7.21
N LEU A 103 3.20 -5.38 6.73
CA LEU A 103 3.90 -6.36 7.56
C LEU A 103 4.78 -5.68 8.62
N ALA A 104 5.56 -4.67 8.23
CA ALA A 104 6.46 -3.94 9.13
C ALA A 104 5.69 -3.20 10.23
N THR A 105 4.48 -2.72 9.94
CA THR A 105 3.65 -1.96 10.89
C THR A 105 2.74 -2.84 11.74
N LYS A 106 2.72 -4.17 11.52
CA LYS A 106 1.76 -5.08 12.17
C LYS A 106 2.03 -5.31 13.66
N LYS A 107 3.28 -5.16 14.08
CA LYS A 107 3.75 -5.49 15.42
C LYS A 107 3.36 -4.40 16.42
N LEU A 108 2.66 -4.80 17.47
CA LEU A 108 2.31 -3.94 18.61
C LEU A 108 2.79 -4.60 19.90
N SER A 109 3.14 -3.80 20.91
CA SER A 109 3.38 -4.31 22.26
C SER A 109 2.09 -4.90 22.84
N PRO A 110 2.16 -5.83 23.81
CA PRO A 110 0.97 -6.38 24.45
C PRO A 110 0.01 -5.31 25.01
N ASP A 111 0.56 -4.22 25.55
CA ASP A 111 -0.21 -3.09 26.11
C ASP A 111 -0.97 -2.33 25.01
N PHE A 112 -0.34 -2.01 23.88
CA PHE A 112 -1.05 -1.36 22.77
C PHE A 112 -1.99 -2.32 22.03
N LYS A 113 -1.67 -3.61 22.01
CA LYS A 113 -2.51 -4.63 21.39
C LYS A 113 -3.82 -4.81 22.17
N SER A 114 -3.79 -4.80 23.50
CA SER A 114 -4.99 -4.90 24.32
C SER A 114 -5.93 -3.70 24.10
N VAL A 115 -5.38 -2.48 24.03
CA VAL A 115 -6.14 -1.27 23.72
C VAL A 115 -6.83 -1.38 22.36
N LEU A 116 -6.08 -1.80 21.33
CA LEU A 116 -6.63 -2.01 19.98
C LEU A 116 -7.74 -3.07 19.97
N ASP A 117 -7.57 -4.17 20.71
CA ASP A 117 -8.55 -5.26 20.75
C ASP A 117 -9.86 -4.83 21.41
N VAL A 118 -9.78 -4.07 22.51
CA VAL A 118 -10.97 -3.49 23.15
C VAL A 118 -11.67 -2.52 22.21
N ALA A 119 -10.92 -1.62 21.56
CA ALA A 119 -11.48 -0.68 20.60
C ALA A 119 -12.23 -1.38 19.45
N VAL A 120 -11.65 -2.45 18.90
CA VAL A 120 -12.28 -3.28 17.86
C VAL A 120 -13.52 -4.00 18.39
N GLN A 121 -13.50 -4.50 19.62
CA GLN A 121 -14.67 -5.14 20.25
C GLN A 121 -15.84 -4.15 20.40
N CYS A 122 -15.57 -2.91 20.83
CA CYS A 122 -16.58 -1.86 20.94
C CYS A 122 -17.22 -1.53 19.59
N VAL A 123 -16.39 -1.30 18.57
CA VAL A 123 -16.86 -1.01 17.20
C VAL A 123 -17.67 -2.19 16.65
N ASN A 124 -17.17 -3.41 16.81
CA ASN A 124 -17.87 -4.60 16.33
C ASN A 124 -19.21 -4.79 17.04
N PHE A 125 -19.31 -4.52 18.34
CA PHE A 125 -20.58 -4.61 19.05
C PHE A 125 -21.64 -3.66 18.46
N ILE A 126 -21.28 -2.38 18.27
CA ILE A 126 -22.20 -1.35 17.73
C ILE A 126 -22.57 -1.65 16.27
N LYS A 127 -21.61 -2.14 15.49
CA LYS A 127 -21.80 -2.41 14.06
C LYS A 127 -22.32 -3.82 13.74
N ALA A 128 -22.35 -4.73 14.70
CA ALA A 128 -22.76 -6.12 14.49
C ALA A 128 -24.20 -6.26 14.00
N ARG A 129 -25.09 -5.33 14.37
CA ARG A 129 -26.51 -5.38 14.03
C ARG A 129 -26.98 -4.05 13.44
N PRO A 130 -27.75 -4.05 12.32
CA PRO A 130 -28.31 -2.83 11.75
C PRO A 130 -29.15 -2.02 12.74
N LEU A 131 -29.84 -2.69 13.68
CA LEU A 131 -30.57 -2.01 14.75
C LEU A 131 -29.63 -1.23 15.67
N GLN A 132 -28.54 -1.84 16.13
CA GLN A 132 -27.57 -1.20 17.02
C GLN A 132 -26.91 0.01 16.35
N THR A 133 -26.58 -0.10 15.06
CA THR A 133 -26.06 1.02 14.29
C THR A 133 -27.07 2.17 14.20
N ARG A 134 -28.35 1.89 13.95
CA ARG A 134 -29.40 2.93 13.91
C ARG A 134 -29.64 3.58 15.27
N LEU A 135 -29.66 2.79 16.34
CA LEU A 135 -29.82 3.30 17.71
C LEU A 135 -28.65 4.22 18.08
N PHE A 136 -27.41 3.78 17.83
CA PHE A 136 -26.23 4.60 18.06
C PHE A 136 -26.24 5.88 17.22
N GLN A 137 -26.68 5.80 15.96
CA GLN A 137 -26.79 6.98 15.12
C GLN A 137 -27.76 8.03 15.67
N ASN A 138 -28.93 7.61 16.14
CA ASN A 138 -29.88 8.51 16.78
C ASN A 138 -29.30 9.07 18.09
N PHE A 139 -28.61 8.24 18.87
CA PHE A 139 -27.94 8.64 20.10
C PHE A 139 -26.93 9.78 19.86
N CYS A 140 -26.06 9.65 18.85
CA CYS A 140 -25.15 10.73 18.44
C CYS A 140 -25.90 11.99 17.98
N GLN A 141 -27.01 11.85 17.27
CA GLN A 141 -27.82 13.01 16.83
C GLN A 141 -28.41 13.77 18.01
N GLU A 142 -28.90 13.04 19.01
CA GLU A 142 -29.45 13.61 20.24
C GLU A 142 -28.38 14.30 21.09
N MET A 143 -27.14 13.79 21.07
CA MET A 143 -25.98 14.40 21.72
C MET A 143 -25.35 15.56 20.93
N GLY A 144 -25.79 15.81 19.70
CA GLY A 144 -25.28 16.90 18.86
C GLY A 144 -23.88 16.65 18.29
N SER A 145 -23.47 15.39 18.15
CA SER A 145 -22.15 15.03 17.62
C SER A 145 -22.03 15.37 16.13
N ASP A 146 -20.85 15.83 15.67
CA ASP A 146 -20.61 16.11 14.24
C ASP A 146 -20.74 14.84 13.38
N HIS A 147 -20.30 13.71 13.93
CA HIS A 147 -20.40 12.42 13.30
C HIS A 147 -21.43 11.52 13.98
N HIS A 148 -22.26 10.88 13.17
CA HIS A 148 -23.39 10.10 13.67
C HIS A 148 -23.22 8.59 13.46
N ASN A 149 -22.05 8.14 13.04
CA ASN A 149 -21.83 6.74 12.68
C ASN A 149 -20.36 6.34 12.86
N LEU A 150 -20.17 5.17 13.48
CA LEU A 150 -18.90 4.45 13.46
C LEU A 150 -18.66 3.78 12.09
N LEU A 151 -17.40 3.71 11.70
CA LEU A 151 -16.94 3.00 10.52
C LEU A 151 -16.78 1.51 10.82
N LEU A 152 -17.18 0.63 9.89
CA LEU A 152 -16.96 -0.81 10.06
C LEU A 152 -15.50 -1.15 9.75
N HIS A 153 -14.88 -1.95 10.61
CA HIS A 153 -13.59 -2.56 10.35
C HIS A 153 -13.75 -3.88 9.61
N THR A 154 -12.95 -4.12 8.57
CA THR A 154 -12.70 -5.45 8.04
C THR A 154 -11.22 -5.77 8.25
N GLU A 155 -10.91 -6.91 8.88
CA GLU A 155 -9.53 -7.34 9.18
C GLU A 155 -8.57 -7.30 7.99
N ILE A 156 -9.12 -7.42 6.79
CA ILE A 156 -8.42 -7.57 5.52
C ILE A 156 -7.77 -6.25 5.04
N ARG A 157 -8.14 -5.07 5.59
CA ARG A 157 -7.61 -3.78 5.10
C ARG A 157 -7.04 -2.93 6.24
N TRP A 158 -5.72 -2.94 6.39
CA TRP A 158 -4.99 -2.14 7.38
C TRP A 158 -5.35 -0.65 7.36
N LEU A 159 -5.64 -0.11 6.16
CA LEU A 159 -6.06 1.27 5.91
C LEU A 159 -7.33 1.72 6.66
N SER A 160 -8.24 0.79 7.00
CA SER A 160 -9.48 1.17 7.70
C SER A 160 -9.27 1.37 9.20
N ARG A 161 -8.16 0.90 9.79
CA ARG A 161 -7.96 0.97 11.25
C ARG A 161 -7.80 2.39 11.75
N GLY A 162 -7.00 3.23 11.10
CA GLY A 162 -6.79 4.62 11.52
C GLY A 162 -8.08 5.42 11.57
N LYS A 163 -8.88 5.36 10.49
CA LYS A 163 -10.18 6.06 10.42
C LYS A 163 -11.20 5.53 11.44
N VAL A 164 -11.20 4.23 11.70
CA VAL A 164 -12.09 3.62 12.70
C VAL A 164 -11.71 4.09 14.10
N LEU A 165 -10.43 4.07 14.45
CA LEU A 165 -9.95 4.54 15.75
C LEU A 165 -10.17 6.04 15.93
N ASP A 166 -9.92 6.85 14.91
CA ASP A 166 -10.18 8.29 14.96
C ASP A 166 -11.65 8.59 15.21
N ARG A 167 -12.55 7.90 14.49
CA ARG A 167 -13.99 8.04 14.71
C ARG A 167 -14.45 7.52 16.08
N LEU A 168 -13.83 6.45 16.58
CA LEU A 168 -14.13 5.91 17.91
C LEU A 168 -13.69 6.87 19.01
N PHE A 169 -12.50 7.46 18.88
CA PHE A 169 -11.95 8.40 19.84
C PHE A 169 -12.73 9.72 19.85
N GLU A 170 -13.16 10.18 18.68
CA GLU A 170 -14.04 11.33 18.53
C GLU A 170 -15.39 11.10 19.26
N LEU A 171 -16.01 9.95 19.03
CA LEU A 171 -17.33 9.59 19.60
C LEU A 171 -17.24 8.87 20.95
N ARG A 172 -16.16 9.07 21.71
CA ARG A 172 -15.86 8.28 22.90
C ARG A 172 -16.91 8.43 24.01
N GLU A 173 -17.47 9.63 24.19
CA GLU A 173 -18.50 9.89 25.20
C GLU A 173 -19.84 9.29 24.78
N GLU A 174 -20.21 9.41 23.51
CA GLU A 174 -21.42 8.79 22.95
C GLU A 174 -21.33 7.26 23.07
N VAL A 175 -20.17 6.68 22.72
CA VAL A 175 -19.94 5.24 22.80
C VAL A 175 -20.01 4.76 24.24
N LYS A 176 -19.41 5.49 25.18
CA LYS A 176 -19.47 5.20 26.61
C LYS A 176 -20.90 5.11 27.11
N LEU A 177 -21.68 6.18 26.94
CA LEU A 177 -23.07 6.25 27.42
C LEU A 177 -23.97 5.24 26.71
N PHE A 178 -23.78 5.06 25.40
CA PHE A 178 -24.52 4.06 24.63
C PHE A 178 -24.26 2.64 25.15
N LEU A 179 -23.00 2.29 25.44
CA LEU A 179 -22.64 0.97 25.98
C LEU A 179 -23.23 0.74 27.37
N GLU A 180 -23.32 1.77 28.22
CA GLU A 180 -24.00 1.70 29.51
C GLU A 180 -25.51 1.42 29.34
N GLU A 181 -26.17 2.16 28.44
CA GLU A 181 -27.59 1.97 28.13
C GLU A 181 -27.87 0.55 27.58
N GLN A 182 -26.98 0.05 26.73
CA GLN A 182 -27.03 -1.32 26.19
C GLN A 182 -26.60 -2.39 27.22
N LYS A 183 -26.35 -2.02 28.48
CA LYS A 183 -25.95 -2.91 29.59
C LYS A 183 -24.69 -3.70 29.27
N LYS A 184 -23.66 -3.03 28.73
CA LYS A 184 -22.33 -3.57 28.43
C LYS A 184 -21.24 -2.96 29.34
N PRO A 185 -21.32 -3.15 30.67
CA PRO A 185 -20.41 -2.51 31.62
C PRO A 185 -18.93 -2.84 31.36
N LYS A 186 -18.64 -4.10 31.01
CA LYS A 186 -17.27 -4.55 30.67
C LYS A 186 -16.62 -3.80 29.51
N LEU A 187 -17.41 -3.16 28.64
CA LEU A 187 -16.91 -2.35 27.53
C LEU A 187 -16.95 -0.86 27.86
N SER A 188 -17.99 -0.37 28.54
CA SER A 188 -18.10 1.05 28.92
C SER A 188 -17.10 1.46 30.00
N GLU A 189 -16.69 0.55 30.88
CA GLU A 189 -15.67 0.80 31.92
C GLU A 189 -14.34 1.29 31.32
N TRP A 190 -13.95 0.81 30.15
CA TRP A 190 -12.71 1.26 29.48
C TRP A 190 -12.73 2.73 29.06
N PHE A 191 -13.91 3.30 28.82
CA PHE A 191 -14.05 4.73 28.50
C PHE A 191 -14.05 5.62 29.75
N HIS A 192 -13.94 5.04 30.95
CA HIS A 192 -13.64 5.75 32.18
C HIS A 192 -12.15 5.67 32.56
N ASP A 193 -11.40 4.79 31.89
CA ASP A 193 -9.97 4.57 32.14
C ASP A 193 -9.16 5.59 31.33
N GLU A 194 -8.65 6.62 32.01
CA GLU A 194 -7.82 7.67 31.41
C GLU A 194 -6.53 7.11 30.77
N ASP A 195 -5.93 6.08 31.37
CA ASP A 195 -4.74 5.43 30.82
C ASP A 195 -5.07 4.72 29.50
N TRP A 196 -6.24 4.10 29.41
CA TRP A 196 -6.72 3.47 28.18
C TRP A 196 -7.02 4.50 27.10
N LEU A 197 -7.71 5.60 27.45
CA LEU A 197 -8.04 6.69 26.53
C LEU A 197 -6.78 7.38 25.97
N LEU A 198 -5.77 7.62 26.81
CA LEU A 198 -4.49 8.18 26.39
C LEU A 198 -3.81 7.29 25.35
N LYS A 199 -3.73 5.97 25.62
CA LYS A 199 -3.17 5.00 24.67
C LYS A 199 -4.00 4.90 23.38
N LEU A 200 -5.33 5.00 23.47
CA LEU A 200 -6.21 5.02 22.31
C LEU A 200 -5.96 6.26 21.45
N ALA A 201 -5.78 7.44 22.06
CA ALA A 201 -5.44 8.68 21.38
C ALA A 201 -4.12 8.57 20.61
N TYR A 202 -3.08 8.05 21.29
CA TYR A 202 -1.78 7.78 20.67
C TYR A 202 -1.89 6.81 19.48
N LEU A 203 -2.59 5.68 19.65
CA LEU A 203 -2.77 4.72 18.57
C LEU A 203 -3.53 5.33 17.40
N THR A 204 -4.54 6.16 17.67
CA THR A 204 -5.29 6.90 16.64
C THR A 204 -4.35 7.73 15.77
N ASP A 205 -3.47 8.53 16.39
CA ASP A 205 -2.50 9.35 15.65
C ASP A 205 -1.48 8.49 14.88
N MET A 206 -0.97 7.43 15.51
CA MET A 206 -0.01 6.52 14.86
C MET A 206 -0.61 5.83 13.63
N PHE A 207 -1.80 5.25 13.75
CA PHE A 207 -2.46 4.59 12.64
C PHE A 207 -2.84 5.58 11.53
N THR A 208 -3.16 6.82 11.88
CA THR A 208 -3.41 7.90 10.90
C THR A 208 -2.16 8.21 10.08
N LYS A 209 -1.01 8.41 10.73
CA LYS A 209 0.28 8.68 10.04
C LYS A 209 0.75 7.52 9.17
N LEU A 210 0.55 6.29 9.63
CA LEU A 210 0.83 5.08 8.84
C LEU A 210 -0.11 4.97 7.63
N ASN A 211 -1.37 5.34 7.80
CA ASN A 211 -2.36 5.37 6.72
C ASN A 211 -2.04 6.45 5.67
N GLU A 212 -1.62 7.64 6.08
CA GLU A 212 -1.13 8.69 5.17
C GLU A 212 0.04 8.20 4.32
N THR A 213 1.01 7.52 4.93
CA THR A 213 2.14 6.95 4.19
C THR A 213 1.68 5.90 3.19
N ASN A 214 0.78 5.00 3.60
CA ASN A 214 0.21 3.98 2.71
C ASN A 214 -0.54 4.61 1.53
N LEU A 215 -1.44 5.56 1.77
CA LEU A 215 -2.17 6.29 0.73
C LEU A 215 -1.22 7.01 -0.23
N SER A 216 -0.14 7.58 0.28
CA SER A 216 0.87 8.21 -0.57
C SER A 216 1.56 7.20 -1.50
N LEU A 217 1.66 5.93 -1.12
CA LEU A 217 2.26 4.86 -1.94
C LEU A 217 1.29 4.26 -2.97
N GLN A 218 0.01 4.61 -2.89
CA GLN A 218 -1.02 4.18 -3.84
C GLN A 218 -1.04 5.06 -5.09
N GLY A 219 -1.56 4.51 -6.19
CA GLY A 219 -1.71 5.21 -7.46
C GLY A 219 -0.98 4.55 -8.62
N LYS A 220 -1.32 5.02 -9.83
CA LYS A 220 -0.66 4.63 -11.08
C LYS A 220 0.72 5.27 -11.19
N ASN A 221 1.63 4.61 -11.90
CA ASN A 221 2.97 5.14 -12.24
C ASN A 221 3.86 5.53 -11.04
N ILE A 222 3.60 5.00 -9.84
CA ILE A 222 4.54 5.14 -8.72
C ILE A 222 5.85 4.41 -9.07
N THR A 223 6.96 5.15 -9.02
CA THR A 223 8.30 4.61 -9.25
C THR A 223 8.92 4.12 -7.96
N ILE A 224 9.94 3.27 -8.08
CA ILE A 224 10.68 2.75 -6.94
C ILE A 224 11.36 3.88 -6.13
N PHE A 225 11.80 4.95 -6.81
CA PHE A 225 12.41 6.11 -6.16
C PHE A 225 11.41 6.86 -5.28
N GLN A 226 10.21 7.15 -5.81
CA GLN A 226 9.16 7.82 -5.04
C GLN A 226 8.72 6.97 -3.83
N ALA A 227 8.63 5.65 -4.00
CA ALA A 227 8.30 4.75 -2.91
C ALA A 227 9.41 4.70 -1.84
N ARG A 228 10.68 4.68 -2.26
CA ARG A 228 11.85 4.77 -1.35
C ARG A 228 11.83 6.05 -0.54
N ASP A 229 11.57 7.20 -1.17
CA ASP A 229 11.53 8.49 -0.49
C ASP A 229 10.44 8.54 0.59
N LYS A 230 9.25 8.03 0.29
CA LYS A 230 8.11 8.01 1.22
C LYS A 230 8.41 7.17 2.47
N ILE A 231 9.02 5.99 2.30
CA ILE A 231 9.44 5.13 3.41
C ILE A 231 10.61 5.77 4.19
N LYS A 232 11.62 6.32 3.49
CA LYS A 232 12.74 7.03 4.12
C LYS A 232 12.27 8.22 4.95
N ALA A 233 11.28 8.97 4.45
CA ALA A 233 10.65 10.06 5.17
C ALA A 233 9.91 9.57 6.42
N LEU A 234 9.14 8.46 6.34
CA LEU A 234 8.49 7.86 7.52
C LEU A 234 9.51 7.44 8.58
N ILE A 235 10.62 6.80 8.19
CA ILE A 235 11.69 6.40 9.13
C ILE A 235 12.30 7.63 9.81
N LYS A 236 12.60 8.69 9.05
CA LYS A 236 13.11 9.95 9.63
C LYS A 236 12.09 10.64 10.55
N LYS A 237 10.80 10.57 10.21
CA LYS A 237 9.73 11.07 11.08
C LYS A 237 9.65 10.29 12.38
N LEU A 238 9.84 8.97 12.36
CA LEU A 238 9.90 8.16 13.58
C LEU A 238 11.06 8.58 14.49
N ASP A 239 12.22 8.88 13.91
CA ASP A 239 13.36 9.42 14.69
C ASP A 239 13.02 10.74 15.36
N PHE A 240 12.42 11.65 14.61
CA PHE A 240 11.96 12.93 15.15
C PHE A 240 10.89 12.75 16.24
N TRP A 241 9.90 11.88 16.04
CA TRP A 241 8.86 11.62 17.04
C TRP A 241 9.41 10.99 18.32
N ILE A 242 10.45 10.16 18.23
CA ILE A 242 11.14 9.63 19.40
C ILE A 242 11.78 10.77 20.20
N GLN A 243 12.45 11.71 19.52
CA GLN A 243 13.06 12.90 20.16
C GLN A 243 12.00 13.77 20.84
N CYS A 244 10.89 14.08 20.16
CA CYS A 244 9.79 14.84 20.76
C CYS A 244 9.26 14.19 22.05
N VAL A 245 9.03 12.87 22.03
CA VAL A 245 8.56 12.16 23.23
C VAL A 245 9.61 12.12 24.35
N GLU A 246 10.91 12.13 24.02
CA GLU A 246 12.00 12.27 25.00
C GLU A 246 12.04 13.66 25.65
N GLU A 247 11.55 14.68 24.94
CA GLU A 247 11.43 16.08 25.40
C GLU A 247 10.05 16.40 26.01
N ASP A 248 9.19 15.40 26.23
CA ASP A 248 7.79 15.56 26.68
C ASP A 248 6.91 16.39 25.73
N ASP A 249 7.30 16.48 24.45
CA ASP A 249 6.53 17.12 23.38
C ASP A 249 5.68 16.10 22.61
N PHE A 250 4.36 16.21 22.75
CA PHE A 250 3.38 15.37 22.05
C PHE A 250 2.69 16.10 20.90
N SER A 251 3.13 17.29 20.50
CA SER A 251 2.54 18.06 19.39
C SER A 251 2.48 17.29 18.06
N CYS A 252 3.39 16.33 17.88
CA CYS A 252 3.38 15.42 16.75
C CYS A 252 2.18 14.46 16.72
N PHE A 253 1.46 14.30 17.82
CA PHE A 253 0.31 13.42 18.03
C PHE A 253 -0.91 14.26 18.43
N PRO A 254 -1.66 14.83 17.45
CA PRO A 254 -2.70 15.80 17.74
C PRO A 254 -3.80 15.31 18.69
N ARG A 255 -4.28 14.06 18.54
CA ARG A 255 -5.32 13.51 19.42
C ARG A 255 -4.80 13.30 20.83
N LEU A 256 -3.59 12.77 20.95
CA LEU A 256 -2.93 12.62 22.25
C LEU A 256 -2.71 13.98 22.91
N ASN A 257 -2.12 14.94 22.20
CA ASN A 257 -1.85 16.27 22.71
C ASN A 257 -3.13 16.99 23.16
N GLN A 258 -4.19 16.90 22.35
CA GLN A 258 -5.50 17.43 22.70
C GLN A 258 -6.03 16.79 23.99
N PHE A 259 -5.96 15.46 24.11
CA PHE A 259 -6.42 14.75 25.30
C PHE A 259 -5.65 15.14 26.57
N LEU A 260 -4.32 15.26 26.49
CA LEU A 260 -3.49 15.66 27.62
C LEU A 260 -3.85 17.08 28.12
N VAL A 261 -4.06 18.01 27.19
CA VAL A 261 -4.44 19.41 27.50
C VAL A 261 -5.85 19.49 28.06
N GLU A 262 -6.82 18.79 27.48
CA GLU A 262 -8.23 18.84 27.90
C GLU A 262 -8.45 18.24 29.29
N ASN A 263 -7.67 17.23 29.68
CA ASN A 263 -7.86 16.49 30.93
C ASN A 263 -6.82 16.85 32.01
N ASP A 264 -5.87 17.75 31.73
CA ASP A 264 -4.76 18.11 32.62
C ASP A 264 -3.95 16.89 33.11
N VAL A 265 -3.73 15.93 32.20
CA VAL A 265 -3.04 14.66 32.47
C VAL A 265 -1.63 14.70 31.87
N SER A 266 -0.63 14.23 32.62
CA SER A 266 0.73 14.04 32.10
C SER A 266 0.91 12.65 31.50
N ALA A 267 1.56 12.58 30.34
CA ALA A 267 1.91 11.32 29.69
C ALA A 267 3.22 10.69 30.22
N THR A 268 3.82 11.22 31.30
CA THR A 268 5.13 10.78 31.82
C THR A 268 5.19 9.26 32.04
N LEU A 269 4.12 8.67 32.58
CA LEU A 269 4.05 7.23 32.85
C LEU A 269 3.96 6.36 31.57
N HIS A 270 3.60 6.95 30.43
CA HIS A 270 3.46 6.27 29.14
C HIS A 270 4.56 6.64 28.14
N GLN A 271 5.40 7.64 28.41
CA GLN A 271 6.52 8.05 27.56
C GLN A 271 7.40 6.86 27.16
N ASP A 272 7.83 6.04 28.13
CA ASP A 272 8.72 4.91 27.86
C ASP A 272 8.07 3.87 26.93
N LYS A 273 6.77 3.61 27.12
CA LYS A 273 6.00 2.70 26.27
C LYS A 273 5.84 3.23 24.85
N ILE A 274 5.55 4.51 24.72
CA ILE A 274 5.44 5.18 23.40
C ILE A 274 6.80 5.14 22.70
N LYS A 275 7.89 5.50 23.38
CA LYS A 275 9.26 5.44 22.83
C LYS A 275 9.62 4.02 22.41
N GLU A 276 9.35 3.01 23.23
CA GLU A 276 9.62 1.62 22.92
C GLU A 276 8.87 1.18 21.66
N HIS A 277 7.58 1.53 21.55
CA HIS A 277 6.78 1.24 20.36
C HIS A 277 7.33 1.91 19.10
N LEU A 278 7.67 3.20 19.16
CA LEU A 278 8.28 3.93 18.04
C LEU A 278 9.62 3.33 17.62
N LYS A 279 10.50 2.99 18.58
CA LYS A 279 11.79 2.33 18.34
C LYS A 279 11.60 0.94 17.70
N SER A 280 10.61 0.18 18.18
CA SER A 280 10.25 -1.13 17.61
C SER A 280 9.74 -1.01 16.17
N LEU A 281 8.85 -0.05 15.92
CA LEU A 281 8.30 0.23 14.59
C LEU A 281 9.38 0.67 13.60
N LYS A 282 10.29 1.56 14.03
CA LYS A 282 11.46 1.94 13.23
C LYS A 282 12.32 0.71 12.90
N SER A 283 12.61 -0.13 13.89
CA SER A 283 13.42 -1.34 13.70
C SER A 283 12.79 -2.30 12.68
N GLU A 284 11.49 -2.56 12.78
CA GLU A 284 10.78 -3.40 11.81
C GLU A 284 10.77 -2.76 10.41
N LEU A 285 10.51 -1.44 10.28
CA LEU A 285 10.59 -0.76 8.99
C LEU A 285 11.98 -0.87 8.36
N THR A 286 13.06 -0.65 9.12
CA THR A 286 14.42 -0.80 8.61
C THR A 286 14.71 -2.25 8.19
N LYS A 287 14.26 -3.23 8.98
CA LYS A 287 14.39 -4.66 8.64
C LYS A 287 13.64 -5.03 7.35
N TYR A 288 12.43 -4.50 7.19
CA TYR A 288 11.63 -4.73 5.99
C TYR A 288 12.04 -3.83 4.82
N PHE A 289 12.95 -2.85 4.97
CA PHE A 289 13.42 -1.97 3.91
C PHE A 289 14.92 -1.60 4.05
N PRO A 290 15.83 -2.60 4.06
CA PRO A 290 17.25 -2.37 4.40
C PRO A 290 17.96 -1.43 3.42
N ASN A 291 17.64 -1.52 2.12
CA ASN A 291 18.30 -0.74 1.07
C ASN A 291 17.66 0.64 0.84
N PHE A 292 16.69 1.05 1.67
CA PHE A 292 15.98 2.32 1.48
C PHE A 292 16.61 3.44 2.31
N THR A 293 17.51 3.11 3.23
CA THR A 293 18.20 4.05 4.12
C THR A 293 19.57 4.50 3.56
N GLU A 294 20.17 3.73 2.67
CA GLU A 294 21.48 4.02 2.06
C GLU A 294 21.38 4.79 0.74
N ASP A 295 22.47 5.42 0.32
CA ASP A 295 22.57 6.08 -0.98
C ASP A 295 22.54 5.04 -2.10
N SER A 296 21.58 5.18 -3.01
CA SER A 296 21.31 4.19 -4.03
C SER A 296 22.36 4.24 -5.13
N GLU A 297 22.92 3.09 -5.51
CA GLU A 297 23.75 2.94 -6.73
C GLU A 297 23.02 3.33 -8.02
N ASP A 298 21.69 3.46 -7.94
CA ASP A 298 20.80 3.87 -9.01
C ASP A 298 20.52 5.40 -9.00
N ALA A 299 21.24 6.18 -8.18
CA ALA A 299 21.04 7.63 -8.09
C ALA A 299 21.18 8.34 -9.45
N TRP A 300 22.06 7.84 -10.33
CA TRP A 300 22.22 8.36 -11.69
C TRP A 300 20.97 8.19 -12.57
N ILE A 301 20.10 7.22 -12.26
CA ILE A 301 18.82 7.05 -12.96
C ILE A 301 17.85 8.13 -12.51
N ARG A 302 17.87 8.44 -11.20
CA ARG A 302 17.02 9.47 -10.59
C ARG A 302 17.34 10.86 -11.12
N ASP A 303 18.62 11.20 -11.14
CA ASP A 303 19.13 12.45 -11.69
C ASP A 303 20.54 12.21 -12.26
N PRO A 304 20.69 12.11 -13.59
CA PRO A 304 21.99 11.88 -14.20
C PRO A 304 22.92 13.10 -14.13
N PHE A 305 22.39 14.30 -13.84
CA PHE A 305 23.15 15.55 -13.86
C PHE A 305 23.87 15.82 -12.53
N THR A 306 23.42 15.22 -11.43
CA THR A 306 24.01 15.40 -10.09
C THR A 306 25.09 14.38 -9.72
N VAL A 307 25.45 13.46 -10.63
CA VAL A 307 26.37 12.36 -10.31
C VAL A 307 27.82 12.84 -10.22
N GLU A 308 28.43 12.75 -9.05
CA GLU A 308 29.83 13.17 -8.84
C GLU A 308 30.87 12.07 -9.07
N LYS A 309 30.52 10.82 -8.74
CA LYS A 309 31.44 9.67 -8.79
C LYS A 309 30.84 8.55 -9.63
N LYS A 310 31.70 7.74 -10.25
CA LYS A 310 31.29 6.57 -11.02
C LYS A 310 30.50 5.58 -10.15
N PRO A 311 29.23 5.28 -10.48
CA PRO A 311 28.47 4.22 -9.82
C PRO A 311 29.16 2.87 -9.98
N LYS A 312 29.17 2.05 -8.92
CA LYS A 312 29.78 0.70 -8.94
C LYS A 312 29.07 -0.22 -9.96
N SER A 313 27.77 -0.03 -10.13
CA SER A 313 26.92 -0.76 -11.08
C SER A 313 27.23 -0.47 -12.57
N LEU A 314 28.00 0.58 -12.87
CA LEU A 314 28.34 0.97 -14.25
C LEU A 314 29.76 0.53 -14.64
N ARG A 315 29.89 -0.02 -15.85
CA ARG A 315 31.21 -0.25 -16.48
C ARG A 315 31.79 1.10 -16.92
N ALA A 316 33.09 1.14 -17.22
CA ALA A 316 33.76 2.36 -17.68
C ALA A 316 33.05 2.98 -18.90
N ILE A 317 32.75 2.16 -19.92
CA ILE A 317 32.04 2.62 -21.12
C ILE A 317 30.62 3.16 -20.84
N ASP A 318 29.91 2.57 -19.87
CA ASP A 318 28.57 3.06 -19.50
C ASP A 318 28.68 4.39 -18.73
N TYR A 319 29.79 4.61 -18.03
CA TYR A 319 30.05 5.85 -17.31
C TYR A 319 30.50 6.99 -18.26
N GLU A 320 31.25 6.69 -19.32
CA GLU A 320 31.57 7.66 -20.37
C GLU A 320 30.29 8.22 -21.01
N LEU A 321 29.34 7.34 -21.37
CA LEU A 321 28.02 7.75 -21.84
C LEU A 321 27.25 8.59 -20.81
N LEU A 322 27.34 8.26 -19.52
CA LEU A 322 26.73 9.06 -18.46
C LEU A 322 27.33 10.47 -18.38
N LEU A 323 28.64 10.61 -18.60
CA LEU A 323 29.32 11.91 -18.61
C LEU A 323 28.88 12.76 -19.79
N GLU A 324 28.66 12.16 -20.97
CA GLU A 324 28.09 12.84 -22.12
C GLU A 324 26.68 13.36 -21.82
N ILE A 325 25.82 12.51 -21.25
CA ILE A 325 24.46 12.90 -20.82
C ILE A 325 24.54 14.06 -19.83
N LYS A 326 25.38 13.94 -18.80
CA LYS A 326 25.55 14.93 -17.73
C LYS A 326 26.01 16.30 -18.25
N CYS A 327 26.84 16.33 -19.29
CA CYS A 327 27.40 17.57 -19.84
C CYS A 327 26.49 18.26 -20.88
N SER A 328 25.38 17.63 -21.27
CA SER A 328 24.46 18.18 -22.27
C SER A 328 23.40 19.09 -21.65
N SER A 329 23.46 20.38 -21.97
CA SER A 329 22.45 21.38 -21.57
C SER A 329 21.06 21.09 -22.15
N ASP A 330 21.01 20.55 -23.37
CA ASP A 330 19.76 20.21 -24.05
C ASP A 330 19.08 19.02 -23.36
N LEU A 331 19.86 18.01 -22.98
CA LEU A 331 19.36 16.88 -22.20
C LEU A 331 18.88 17.31 -20.83
N GLN A 332 19.58 18.24 -20.17
CA GLN A 332 19.16 18.76 -18.86
C GLN A 332 17.81 19.51 -18.96
N THR A 333 17.63 20.30 -20.01
CA THR A 333 16.37 21.01 -20.26
C THR A 333 15.22 20.04 -20.52
N ARG A 334 15.46 18.98 -21.32
CA ARG A 334 14.48 17.91 -21.54
C ARG A 334 14.16 17.15 -20.26
N PHE A 335 15.16 16.78 -19.46
CA PHE A 335 14.97 16.09 -18.19
C PHE A 335 14.04 16.86 -17.23
N ASN A 336 14.24 18.18 -17.11
CA ASN A 336 13.44 19.04 -16.24
C ASN A 336 11.98 19.23 -16.70
N SER A 337 11.67 18.93 -17.95
CA SER A 337 10.33 19.13 -18.56
C SER A 337 9.51 17.85 -18.71
N MET A 338 10.09 16.69 -18.40
CA MET A 338 9.47 15.38 -18.65
C MET A 338 9.50 14.50 -17.39
N LYS A 339 8.69 13.44 -17.38
CA LYS A 339 8.81 12.42 -16.33
C LYS A 339 10.11 11.64 -16.55
N ILE A 340 10.71 11.19 -15.45
CA ILE A 340 11.95 10.41 -15.44
C ILE A 340 11.97 9.25 -16.45
N ALA A 341 10.90 8.45 -16.53
CA ALA A 341 10.81 7.34 -17.46
C ALA A 341 10.75 7.81 -18.92
N ASP A 342 9.97 8.85 -19.20
CA ASP A 342 9.80 9.41 -20.54
C ASP A 342 11.13 10.02 -21.02
N PHE A 343 11.88 10.67 -20.13
CA PHE A 343 13.24 11.17 -20.42
C PHE A 343 14.16 10.03 -20.87
N TRP A 344 14.30 8.96 -20.06
CA TRP A 344 15.18 7.84 -20.39
C TRP A 344 14.78 7.17 -21.71
N ILE A 345 13.47 7.07 -22.00
CA ILE A 345 12.98 6.53 -23.28
C ILE A 345 13.33 7.47 -24.44
N SER A 346 13.20 8.79 -24.26
CA SER A 346 13.44 9.78 -25.31
C SER A 346 14.88 9.85 -25.82
N ILE A 347 15.83 9.34 -25.03
CA ILE A 347 17.26 9.35 -25.36
C ILE A 347 17.77 7.98 -25.83
N GLU A 348 16.89 7.02 -26.07
CA GLU A 348 17.29 5.63 -26.39
C GLU A 348 18.06 5.51 -27.70
N GLU A 349 17.74 6.34 -28.70
CA GLU A 349 18.40 6.31 -30.00
C GLU A 349 19.91 6.60 -29.88
N GLU A 350 20.27 7.56 -29.03
CA GLU A 350 21.65 7.97 -28.77
C GLU A 350 22.30 7.15 -27.62
N TYR A 351 21.54 6.87 -26.56
CA TYR A 351 22.05 6.29 -25.30
C TYR A 351 21.36 4.98 -24.89
N GLY A 352 21.04 4.13 -25.86
CA GLY A 352 20.20 2.93 -25.67
C GLY A 352 20.68 1.96 -24.58
N THR A 353 21.99 1.85 -24.33
CA THR A 353 22.52 1.03 -23.23
C THR A 353 22.14 1.61 -21.86
N MET A 354 22.21 2.95 -21.71
CA MET A 354 21.83 3.64 -20.49
C MET A 354 20.32 3.58 -20.28
N THR A 355 19.53 3.81 -21.33
CA THR A 355 18.07 3.65 -21.29
C THR A 355 17.68 2.25 -20.84
N LYS A 356 18.28 1.19 -21.39
CA LYS A 356 17.98 -0.19 -20.98
C LYS A 356 18.25 -0.43 -19.49
N LYS A 357 19.35 0.10 -18.96
CA LYS A 357 19.66 -0.01 -17.52
C LYS A 357 18.69 0.78 -16.65
N ALA A 358 18.36 2.00 -17.05
CA ALA A 358 17.37 2.84 -16.36
C ALA A 358 15.99 2.17 -16.33
N MET A 359 15.55 1.64 -17.46
CA MET A 359 14.26 0.97 -17.58
C MET A 359 14.16 -0.32 -16.77
N ARG A 360 15.26 -1.05 -16.55
CA ARG A 360 15.27 -2.20 -15.63
C ARG A 360 14.94 -1.82 -14.19
N VAL A 361 15.15 -0.57 -13.80
CA VAL A 361 14.82 -0.05 -12.46
C VAL A 361 13.47 0.66 -12.42
N LEU A 362 13.08 1.33 -13.51
CA LEU A 362 11.84 2.12 -13.59
C LEU A 362 10.60 1.32 -14.01
N LEU A 363 10.77 0.28 -14.83
CA LEU A 363 9.68 -0.54 -15.34
C LEU A 363 9.04 -1.48 -14.31
N PRO A 364 9.76 -2.03 -13.30
CA PRO A 364 9.13 -2.85 -12.27
C PRO A 364 7.99 -2.13 -11.53
N PHE A 365 6.96 -2.89 -11.17
CA PHE A 365 5.91 -2.38 -10.28
C PHE A 365 6.45 -2.24 -8.86
N SER A 366 6.28 -1.07 -8.26
CA SER A 366 6.64 -0.84 -6.86
C SER A 366 5.57 -1.34 -5.87
N THR A 367 4.32 -1.43 -6.31
CA THR A 367 3.16 -1.83 -5.50
C THR A 367 2.19 -2.69 -6.31
N THR A 368 1.37 -3.49 -5.63
CA THR A 368 0.24 -4.24 -6.20
C THR A 368 -1.07 -3.45 -6.14
N TYR A 369 -1.01 -2.12 -6.02
CA TYR A 369 -2.18 -1.23 -5.91
C TYR A 369 -3.24 -1.46 -7.00
N LEU A 370 -2.79 -1.71 -8.24
CA LEU A 370 -3.71 -2.02 -9.34
C LEU A 370 -4.48 -3.34 -9.12
N CYS A 371 -3.84 -4.33 -8.50
CA CYS A 371 -4.53 -5.58 -8.13
C CYS A 371 -5.58 -5.31 -7.04
N GLU A 372 -5.25 -4.53 -6.00
CA GLU A 372 -6.21 -4.13 -4.95
C GLU A 372 -7.42 -3.37 -5.51
N THR A 373 -7.17 -2.46 -6.47
CA THR A 373 -8.20 -1.71 -7.18
C THR A 373 -9.03 -2.64 -8.06
N GLY A 374 -8.38 -3.56 -8.76
CA GLY A 374 -9.02 -4.58 -9.58
C GLY A 374 -9.93 -5.51 -8.78
N PHE A 375 -9.48 -6.00 -7.64
CA PHE A 375 -10.31 -6.79 -6.73
C PHE A 375 -11.48 -5.99 -6.17
N SER A 376 -11.27 -4.72 -5.84
CA SER A 376 -12.38 -3.86 -5.38
C SER A 376 -13.43 -3.64 -6.48
N ALA A 377 -13.04 -3.52 -7.75
CA ALA A 377 -13.97 -3.51 -8.88
C ALA A 377 -14.66 -4.88 -9.07
N TYR A 378 -13.91 -5.97 -8.91
CA TYR A 378 -14.43 -7.34 -9.00
C TYR A 378 -15.52 -7.59 -7.95
N THR A 379 -15.25 -7.27 -6.68
CA THR A 379 -16.21 -7.44 -5.58
C THR A 379 -17.46 -6.56 -5.74
N ARG A 380 -17.34 -5.36 -6.32
CA ARG A 380 -18.52 -4.53 -6.63
C ARG A 380 -19.40 -5.14 -7.72
N THR A 381 -18.80 -5.85 -8.67
CA THR A 381 -19.52 -6.49 -9.77
C THR A 381 -20.12 -7.82 -9.36
N LYS A 382 -19.36 -8.59 -8.57
CA LYS A 382 -19.73 -9.91 -8.03
C LYS A 382 -19.85 -9.83 -6.50
N ASP A 383 -21.01 -9.36 -6.06
CA ASP A 383 -21.37 -9.29 -4.65
C ASP A 383 -22.15 -10.53 -4.18
N VAL A 384 -22.63 -10.52 -2.94
CA VAL A 384 -23.38 -11.64 -2.34
C VAL A 384 -24.66 -11.96 -3.11
N PHE A 385 -25.29 -10.96 -3.76
CA PHE A 385 -26.52 -11.13 -4.54
C PHE A 385 -26.25 -11.61 -5.97
N ARG A 386 -25.05 -11.34 -6.50
CA ARG A 386 -24.61 -11.69 -7.86
C ARG A 386 -23.45 -12.68 -7.85
N ASN A 387 -23.38 -13.56 -6.85
CA ASN A 387 -22.25 -14.45 -6.61
C ASN A 387 -21.99 -15.52 -7.70
N LYS A 388 -22.91 -15.70 -8.66
CA LYS A 388 -22.74 -16.59 -9.83
C LYS A 388 -22.26 -15.86 -11.09
N LEU A 389 -22.11 -14.54 -11.05
CA LEU A 389 -21.70 -13.75 -12.21
C LEU A 389 -20.22 -14.01 -12.55
N ASN A 390 -19.92 -14.17 -13.83
CA ASN A 390 -18.56 -14.09 -14.33
C ASN A 390 -18.20 -12.62 -14.58
N ALA A 391 -17.59 -11.96 -13.59
CA ALA A 391 -17.20 -10.56 -13.67
C ALA A 391 -15.92 -10.30 -14.51
N ALA A 392 -15.19 -11.34 -14.92
CA ALA A 392 -13.90 -11.18 -15.57
C ALA A 392 -13.95 -10.34 -16.89
N PRO A 393 -14.95 -10.51 -17.77
CA PRO A 393 -15.08 -9.67 -18.97
C PRO A 393 -15.31 -8.19 -18.66
N ASP A 394 -16.13 -7.91 -17.64
CA ASP A 394 -16.50 -6.54 -17.25
C ASP A 394 -15.31 -5.77 -16.67
N ILE A 395 -14.42 -6.47 -15.97
CA ILE A 395 -13.29 -5.88 -15.25
C ILE A 395 -12.32 -5.19 -16.19
N ARG A 396 -12.13 -5.70 -17.41
CA ARG A 396 -11.27 -5.03 -18.40
C ARG A 396 -11.83 -3.66 -18.79
N ILE A 397 -13.15 -3.52 -18.91
CA ILE A 397 -13.82 -2.25 -19.23
C ILE A 397 -13.78 -1.33 -18.01
N GLN A 398 -14.11 -1.84 -16.82
CA GLN A 398 -14.17 -1.05 -15.59
C GLN A 398 -12.81 -0.47 -15.16
N LEU A 399 -11.71 -1.14 -15.50
CA LEU A 399 -10.36 -0.71 -15.16
C LEU A 399 -9.67 0.08 -16.30
N SER A 400 -10.33 0.20 -17.44
CA SER A 400 -9.81 0.94 -18.59
C SER A 400 -9.96 2.45 -18.33
N ASP A 401 -8.93 3.21 -18.70
CA ASP A 401 -9.01 4.68 -18.76
C ASP A 401 -9.66 5.15 -20.08
N ILE A 402 -10.02 4.23 -20.98
CA ILE A 402 -10.66 4.53 -22.26
C ILE A 402 -12.14 4.77 -22.01
N THR A 403 -12.60 5.99 -22.31
CA THR A 403 -14.03 6.30 -22.38
C THR A 403 -14.62 5.66 -23.64
N PRO A 404 -15.51 4.66 -23.53
CA PRO A 404 -16.14 4.08 -24.71
C PRO A 404 -17.04 5.12 -25.37
N ASP A 405 -16.97 5.23 -26.70
CA ASP A 405 -17.97 5.99 -27.45
C ASP A 405 -19.27 5.19 -27.51
N LEU A 406 -20.08 5.34 -26.46
CA LEU A 406 -21.36 4.64 -26.32
C LEU A 406 -22.31 4.99 -27.48
N THR A 407 -22.20 6.19 -28.05
CA THR A 407 -23.05 6.61 -29.17
C THR A 407 -22.69 5.84 -30.43
N ALA A 408 -21.40 5.65 -30.72
CA ALA A 408 -20.96 4.81 -31.83
C ALA A 408 -21.31 3.34 -31.62
N VAL A 409 -21.11 2.82 -30.40
CA VAL A 409 -21.43 1.41 -30.06
C VAL A 409 -22.93 1.12 -30.21
N MET A 410 -23.80 2.01 -29.72
CA MET A 410 -25.26 1.84 -29.81
C MET A 410 -25.82 2.03 -31.22
N LYS A 411 -25.09 2.70 -32.12
CA LYS A 411 -25.48 2.87 -33.53
C LYS A 411 -25.04 1.70 -34.42
N GLY A 412 -24.11 0.86 -33.95
CA GLY A 412 -23.54 -0.27 -34.67
C GLY A 412 -24.18 -1.64 -34.37
N THR A 413 -25.23 -1.65 -33.54
CA THR A 413 -26.14 -2.79 -33.27
C THR A 413 -27.50 -2.49 -33.88
#